data_AF-A0A9Q3DEJ7-F1
#
_entry.id   AF-A0A9Q3DEJ7-F1
#
_cell.length_a   1.000
_cell.length_b   1.000
_cell.length_c   1.000
_cell.angle_alpha   90.00
_cell.angle_beta   90.00
_cell.angle_gamma   90.00
#
_symmetry.space_group_name_H-M   'P 1'
#
loop_
_entity.id
_entity.type
_entity.pdbx_description
1 polymer ?
#
loop_
_entity_poly.entity_id
_entity_poly.type
_entity_poly.pdbx_seq_one_letter_code
_entity_poly.pdbx_strand_id
1 'polypeptide(L)'
;MKTYAKHKQCGILLQLLQQKYRSPELESQFQEPWLRDYKDNKFFLIYGLLYHSQKHTSALTVVEKDHIYLILQECHDCPYMGHMSEGRTKERVASTAWWPKWEQELNEDINTCERCQKENRKDGMKYGLLQHIEEPSIWTGLHDLSQEAKKTSMLA
;
A
#
# COMPACT_ATOMS: atom_id res chain seq x y z
N MET A 1 -8.83 -23.59 7.11
CA MET A 1 -7.58 -24.38 7.16
C MET A 1 -6.50 -23.49 7.79
N LYS A 2 -5.82 -23.92 8.86
CA LYS A 2 -4.78 -23.11 9.52
C LYS A 2 -3.52 -23.12 8.64
N THR A 3 -3.23 -22.01 7.96
CA THR A 3 -2.17 -21.87 6.96
C THR A 3 -0.77 -22.09 7.54
N TYR A 4 -0.58 -22.03 8.86
CA TYR A 4 0.72 -22.13 9.52
C TYR A 4 0.93 -23.42 10.34
N ALA A 5 0.02 -24.39 10.26
CA ALA A 5 0.06 -25.58 11.12
C ALA A 5 1.30 -26.46 10.92
N LYS A 6 1.92 -26.43 9.74
CA LYS A 6 3.12 -27.22 9.40
C LYS A 6 4.43 -26.47 9.62
N HIS A 7 4.37 -25.16 9.84
CA HIS A 7 5.56 -24.32 9.91
C HIS A 7 6.17 -24.36 11.32
N LYS A 8 7.43 -24.78 11.42
CA LYS A 8 8.14 -24.99 12.70
C LYS A 8 8.09 -23.76 13.60
N GLN A 9 8.35 -22.56 13.05
CA GLN A 9 8.33 -21.32 13.84
C GLN A 9 6.93 -21.03 14.40
N CYS A 10 5.88 -21.25 13.60
CA CYS A 10 4.51 -21.01 14.06
C CYS A 10 4.10 -22.01 15.14
N GLY A 11 4.56 -23.26 15.05
CA GLY A 11 4.36 -24.25 16.11
C GLY A 11 4.96 -23.80 17.45
N ILE A 12 6.22 -23.35 17.43
CA ILE A 12 6.91 -22.82 18.63
C ILE A 12 6.16 -21.60 19.18
N LEU A 13 5.79 -20.66 18.30
CA LEU A 13 5.07 -19.44 18.69
C LEU A 13 3.71 -19.73 19.32
N LEU A 14 2.95 -20.70 18.77
CA LEU A 14 1.68 -21.11 19.35
C LEU A 14 1.86 -21.70 20.76
N GLN A 15 2.89 -22.52 20.96
CA GLN A 15 3.22 -23.06 22.28
C GLN A 15 3.58 -21.93 23.25
N LEU A 16 4.44 -21.00 22.83
CA LEU A 16 4.85 -19.85 23.63
C LEU A 16 3.67 -18.92 24.01
N LEU A 17 2.71 -18.72 23.10
CA LEU A 17 1.53 -17.88 23.37
C LEU A 17 0.47 -18.57 24.24
N GLN A 18 0.43 -19.91 24.25
CA GLN A 18 -0.53 -20.68 25.04
C GLN A 18 0.00 -21.06 26.43
N GLN A 19 1.32 -21.05 26.63
CA GLN A 19 1.93 -21.34 27.92
C GLN A 19 1.70 -20.19 28.92
N LYS A 20 1.36 -20.57 30.16
CA LYS A 20 1.20 -19.60 31.26
C LYS A 20 2.53 -19.03 31.76
N TYR A 21 3.65 -19.70 31.46
CA TYR A 21 4.98 -19.34 31.94
C TYR A 21 5.94 -19.23 30.77
N ARG A 22 6.90 -18.30 30.90
CA ARG A 22 7.97 -18.09 29.93
C ARG A 22 8.89 -19.31 29.88
N SER A 23 9.20 -19.80 28.68
CA SER A 23 10.06 -20.97 28.45
C SER A 23 11.32 -20.57 27.67
N PRO A 24 12.46 -20.34 28.36
CA PRO A 24 13.73 -19.98 27.72
C PRO A 24 14.23 -21.00 26.69
N GLU A 25 13.89 -22.28 26.90
CA GLU A 25 14.24 -23.39 26.01
C GLU A 25 13.52 -23.33 24.66
N LEU A 26 12.27 -22.83 24.64
CA LEU A 26 11.53 -22.63 23.40
C LEU A 26 11.97 -21.35 22.69
N GLU A 27 12.32 -20.30 23.45
CA GLU A 27 12.87 -19.06 22.90
C GLU A 27 14.20 -19.29 22.17
N SER A 28 15.05 -20.21 22.65
CA SER A 28 16.34 -20.51 22.01
C SER A 28 16.21 -21.16 20.63
N GLN A 29 15.08 -21.81 20.35
CA GLN A 29 14.79 -22.48 19.07
C GLN A 29 14.17 -21.55 18.02
N PHE A 30 13.78 -20.35 18.44
CA PHE A 30 13.05 -19.40 17.62
C PHE A 30 14.04 -18.57 16.79
N GLN A 31 13.76 -18.44 15.49
CA GLN A 31 14.67 -17.79 14.54
C GLN A 31 14.35 -16.31 14.38
N GLU A 32 15.37 -15.49 14.11
CA GLU A 32 15.15 -14.10 13.71
C GLU A 32 14.50 -14.03 12.31
N PRO A 33 13.57 -13.08 12.05
CA PRO A 33 13.17 -11.95 12.90
C PRO A 33 12.01 -12.27 13.88
N TRP A 34 11.55 -13.51 13.96
CA TRP A 34 10.37 -13.87 14.75
C TRP A 34 10.60 -13.64 16.25
N LEU A 35 11.78 -13.97 16.75
CA LEU A 35 12.14 -13.83 18.17
C LEU A 35 12.06 -12.40 18.66
N ARG A 36 12.62 -11.45 17.90
CA ARG A 36 12.49 -10.02 18.22
C ARG A 36 11.02 -9.61 18.32
N ASP A 37 10.22 -9.92 17.31
CA ASP A 37 8.82 -9.47 17.26
C ASP A 37 7.95 -10.15 18.33
N TYR A 38 8.28 -11.38 18.75
CA TYR A 38 7.66 -12.03 19.90
C TYR A 38 8.00 -11.33 21.22
N LYS A 39 9.28 -10.99 21.45
CA LYS A 39 9.69 -10.24 22.65
C LYS A 39 9.02 -8.86 22.74
N ASP A 40 8.75 -8.26 21.59
CA ASP A 40 8.00 -6.99 21.48
C ASP A 40 6.49 -7.16 21.68
N ASN A 41 5.98 -8.36 21.99
CA ASN A 41 4.55 -8.67 22.11
C ASN A 41 3.74 -8.34 20.85
N LYS A 42 4.33 -8.53 19.66
CA LYS A 42 3.64 -8.26 18.40
C LYS A 42 2.76 -9.41 17.92
N PHE A 43 2.73 -10.57 18.59
CA PHE A 43 1.93 -11.70 18.13
C PHE A 43 0.71 -11.95 19.02
N PHE A 44 -0.42 -12.23 18.38
CA PHE A 44 -1.68 -12.52 19.06
C PHE A 44 -2.36 -13.74 18.47
N LEU A 45 -3.06 -14.50 19.31
CA LEU A 45 -3.87 -15.64 18.89
C LEU A 45 -5.35 -15.32 19.10
N ILE A 46 -6.11 -15.20 18.01
CA ILE A 46 -7.54 -14.86 18.03
C ILE A 46 -8.31 -15.93 17.26
N TYR A 47 -9.27 -16.59 17.91
CA TYR A 47 -10.04 -17.72 17.33
C TYR A 47 -9.18 -18.82 16.68
N GLY A 48 -7.97 -19.00 17.21
CA GLY A 48 -7.02 -19.97 16.67
C GLY A 48 -6.39 -19.57 15.34
N LEU A 49 -6.43 -18.27 14.98
CA LEU A 49 -5.69 -17.57 13.92
C LEU A 49 -4.57 -16.72 14.55
N LEU A 50 -3.37 -16.77 13.97
CA LEU A 50 -2.21 -16.01 14.42
C LEU A 50 -2.14 -14.66 13.73
N TYR A 51 -2.12 -13.59 14.50
CA TYR A 51 -2.01 -12.21 14.03
C TYR A 51 -0.68 -11.61 14.44
N HIS A 52 -0.18 -10.69 13.61
CA HIS A 52 0.98 -9.85 13.89
C HIS A 52 0.56 -8.37 13.96
N SER A 53 1.05 -7.69 14.99
CA SER A 53 0.83 -6.28 15.28
C SER A 53 1.81 -5.41 14.51
N GLN A 54 1.26 -4.53 13.69
CA GLN A 54 1.99 -3.47 13.02
C GLN A 54 1.69 -2.12 13.68
N LYS A 55 2.27 -1.03 13.18
CA LYS A 55 2.16 0.30 13.81
C LYS A 55 0.72 0.77 14.02
N HIS A 56 -0.17 0.47 13.07
CA HIS A 56 -1.57 0.94 13.09
C HIS A 56 -2.59 -0.14 12.70
N THR A 57 -2.13 -1.36 12.42
CA THR A 57 -2.95 -2.45 11.91
C THR A 57 -2.52 -3.78 12.53
N SER A 58 -3.38 -4.79 12.44
CA SER A 58 -3.04 -6.17 12.75
C SER A 58 -3.30 -7.02 11.53
N ALA A 59 -2.33 -7.86 11.17
CA ALA A 59 -2.34 -8.61 9.92
C ALA A 59 -2.26 -10.11 10.20
N LEU A 60 -2.88 -10.92 9.34
CA LEU A 60 -2.84 -12.38 9.49
C LEU A 60 -1.43 -12.90 9.23
N THR A 61 -0.88 -13.72 10.11
CA THR A 61 0.43 -14.34 9.89
C THR A 61 0.33 -15.45 8.85
N VAL A 62 1.12 -15.34 7.78
CA VAL A 62 1.18 -16.29 6.67
C VAL A 62 2.62 -16.76 6.49
N VAL A 63 2.79 -18.04 6.15
CA VAL A 63 4.13 -18.66 6.04
C VAL A 63 4.27 -19.61 4.86
N GLU A 64 3.15 -20.06 4.30
CA GLU A 64 3.15 -20.92 3.12
C GLU A 64 3.29 -20.06 1.87
N LYS A 65 4.24 -20.42 1.01
CA LYS A 65 4.60 -19.65 -0.18
C LYS A 65 3.42 -19.47 -1.14
N ASP A 66 2.61 -20.50 -1.32
CA ASP A 66 1.43 -20.44 -2.20
C ASP A 66 0.43 -19.40 -1.72
N HIS A 67 0.22 -19.30 -0.40
CA HIS A 67 -0.67 -18.28 0.17
C HIS A 67 -0.06 -16.88 0.09
N ILE A 68 1.26 -16.75 0.30
CA ILE A 68 1.97 -15.48 0.12
C ILE A 68 1.80 -14.99 -1.32
N TYR A 69 2.05 -15.86 -2.30
CA TYR A 69 1.88 -15.55 -3.71
C TYR A 69 0.45 -15.12 -4.04
N LEU A 70 -0.57 -15.86 -3.56
CA LEU A 70 -1.97 -15.47 -3.74
C LEU A 70 -2.27 -14.09 -3.14
N ILE A 71 -1.76 -13.79 -1.95
CA ILE A 71 -1.97 -12.48 -1.32
C ILE A 71 -1.31 -11.36 -2.13
N LEU A 72 -0.09 -11.58 -2.61
CA LEU A 72 0.62 -10.63 -3.45
C LEU A 72 -0.18 -10.34 -4.73
N GLN A 73 -0.61 -11.38 -5.44
CA GLN A 73 -1.42 -11.26 -6.66
C GLN A 73 -2.75 -10.54 -6.39
N GLU A 74 -3.51 -10.94 -5.37
CA GLU A 74 -4.82 -10.32 -5.06
C GLU A 74 -4.69 -8.84 -4.64
N CYS A 75 -3.65 -8.51 -3.87
CA CYS A 75 -3.41 -7.13 -3.45
C CYS A 75 -2.96 -6.25 -4.62
N HIS A 76 -2.21 -6.83 -5.56
CA HIS A 76 -1.64 -6.18 -6.72
C HIS A 76 -2.64 -6.02 -7.88
N ASP A 77 -3.35 -7.08 -8.28
CA ASP A 77 -4.10 -7.16 -9.54
C ASP A 77 -5.54 -6.64 -9.50
N CYS A 78 -5.97 -5.99 -8.42
CA CYS A 78 -7.39 -5.64 -8.28
C CYS A 78 -7.86 -4.63 -9.36
N PRO A 79 -8.69 -5.06 -10.34
CA PRO A 79 -8.99 -4.27 -11.54
C PRO A 79 -9.95 -3.11 -11.29
N TYR A 80 -10.63 -3.10 -10.13
CA TYR A 80 -11.62 -2.08 -9.76
C TYR A 80 -11.01 -0.86 -9.09
N MET A 81 -9.71 -0.88 -8.82
CA MET A 81 -9.03 0.13 -8.02
C MET A 81 -8.17 1.00 -8.93
N GLY A 82 -8.78 2.06 -9.47
CA GLY A 82 -8.10 3.04 -10.31
C GLY A 82 -6.79 3.54 -9.70
N HIS A 83 -5.76 3.67 -10.55
CA HIS A 83 -4.36 4.01 -10.24
C HIS A 83 -3.68 3.06 -9.23
N MET A 84 -2.97 2.06 -9.76
CA MET A 84 -2.16 1.07 -9.03
C MET A 84 -0.82 1.67 -8.59
N SER A 85 -0.84 2.54 -7.57
CA SER A 85 0.40 3.01 -6.97
C SER A 85 0.98 1.94 -6.04
N GLU A 86 2.30 1.74 -6.11
CA GLU A 86 3.08 0.85 -5.23
C GLU A 86 2.72 1.04 -3.74
N GLY A 87 2.51 2.30 -3.32
CA GLY A 87 2.11 2.63 -1.95
C GLY A 87 0.77 2.03 -1.54
N ARG A 88 -0.24 2.02 -2.42
CA ARG A 88 -1.54 1.42 -2.11
C ARG A 88 -1.46 -0.10 -1.98
N THR A 89 -0.65 -0.75 -2.80
CA THR A 89 -0.42 -2.20 -2.70
C THR A 89 0.27 -2.53 -1.38
N LYS A 90 1.27 -1.73 -0.95
CA LYS A 90 1.92 -1.89 0.36
C LYS A 90 0.95 -1.78 1.52
N GLU A 91 0.09 -0.76 1.53
CA GLU A 91 -0.91 -0.56 2.59
C GLU A 91 -1.92 -1.72 2.68
N ARG A 92 -2.30 -2.31 1.54
CA ARG A 92 -3.16 -3.51 1.52
C ARG A 92 -2.49 -4.72 2.10
N VAL A 93 -1.26 -5.01 1.68
CA VAL A 93 -0.54 -6.16 2.22
C VAL A 93 -0.34 -5.96 3.72
N ALA A 94 0.10 -4.77 4.16
CA ALA A 94 0.29 -4.42 5.56
C ALA A 94 -0.98 -4.57 6.43
N SER A 95 -2.16 -4.33 5.86
CA SER A 95 -3.44 -4.50 6.57
C SER A 95 -4.00 -5.92 6.52
N THR A 96 -3.57 -6.73 5.56
CA THR A 96 -4.14 -8.06 5.29
C THR A 96 -3.31 -9.17 5.90
N ALA A 97 -2.00 -9.19 5.63
CA ALA A 97 -1.13 -10.28 5.98
C ALA A 97 0.29 -9.85 6.38
N TRP A 98 0.94 -10.69 7.16
CA TRP A 98 2.32 -10.50 7.60
C TRP A 98 3.12 -11.78 7.45
N TRP A 99 4.34 -11.64 6.96
CA TRP A 99 5.39 -12.65 6.99
C TRP A 99 6.75 -11.97 7.12
N PRO A 100 7.80 -12.70 7.52
CA PRO A 100 9.15 -12.14 7.55
C PRO A 100 9.54 -11.56 6.19
N LYS A 101 10.03 -10.32 6.17
CA LYS A 101 10.48 -9.63 4.94
C LYS A 101 9.39 -9.43 3.87
N TRP A 102 8.12 -9.40 4.26
CA TRP A 102 6.99 -9.20 3.32
C TRP A 102 7.14 -7.95 2.44
N GLU A 103 7.66 -6.85 2.98
CA GLU A 103 7.84 -5.61 2.23
C GLU A 103 8.91 -5.76 1.13
N GLN A 104 9.97 -6.51 1.40
CA GLN A 104 11.02 -6.79 0.41
C GLN A 104 10.46 -7.65 -0.72
N GLU A 105 9.77 -8.76 -0.38
CA GLU A 105 9.20 -9.67 -1.37
C GLU A 105 8.13 -8.96 -2.22
N LEU A 106 7.30 -8.11 -1.62
CA LEU A 106 6.34 -7.30 -2.35
C LEU A 106 7.02 -6.31 -3.32
N ASN A 107 8.10 -5.65 -2.90
CA ASN A 107 8.85 -4.75 -3.78
C ASN A 107 9.45 -5.52 -4.97
N GLU A 108 9.98 -6.72 -4.75
CA GLU A 108 10.50 -7.59 -5.80
C GLU A 108 9.38 -7.98 -6.79
N ASP A 109 8.20 -8.35 -6.30
CA ASP A 109 7.03 -8.68 -7.12
C ASP A 109 6.57 -7.49 -7.99
N ILE A 110 6.44 -6.30 -7.39
CA ILE A 110 6.07 -5.07 -8.12
C ILE A 110 7.15 -4.67 -9.16
N ASN A 111 8.43 -4.84 -8.83
CA ASN A 111 9.54 -4.51 -9.73
C ASN A 111 9.63 -5.46 -10.93
N THR A 112 9.18 -6.70 -10.79
CA THR A 112 9.13 -7.68 -11.89
C THR A 112 7.86 -7.57 -12.72
N CYS A 113 6.82 -6.88 -12.24
CA CYS A 113 5.57 -6.71 -12.98
C CYS A 113 5.68 -5.71 -14.14
N GLU A 114 5.66 -6.21 -15.39
CA GLU A 114 5.71 -5.36 -16.58
C GLU A 114 4.64 -4.27 -16.65
N ARG A 115 3.43 -4.57 -16.18
CA ARG A 115 2.30 -3.62 -16.20
C ARG A 115 2.61 -2.42 -15.32
N CYS A 116 3.01 -2.68 -14.07
CA CYS A 116 3.41 -1.64 -13.13
C CYS A 116 4.63 -0.86 -13.62
N GLN A 117 5.61 -1.53 -14.24
CA GLN A 117 6.77 -0.86 -14.81
C GLN A 117 6.42 0.02 -16.01
N LYS A 118 5.39 -0.33 -16.80
CA LYS A 118 4.90 0.50 -17.93
C LYS A 118 4.07 1.69 -17.43
N GLU A 119 3.15 1.46 -16.49
CA GLU A 119 2.25 2.50 -15.95
C GLU A 119 3.00 3.52 -15.08
N ASN A 120 3.96 3.07 -14.27
CA ASN A 120 4.74 3.92 -13.38
C ASN A 120 6.08 4.33 -13.99
N ARG A 121 6.25 4.26 -15.33
CA ARG A 121 7.43 4.84 -15.96
C ARG A 121 7.55 6.28 -15.50
N LYS A 122 8.66 6.57 -14.84
CA LYS A 122 9.10 7.95 -14.64
C LYS A 122 9.49 8.46 -16.01
N ASP A 123 8.50 8.85 -16.81
CA ASP A 123 8.75 9.72 -17.94
C ASP A 123 9.46 10.93 -17.32
N GLY A 124 10.78 10.99 -17.55
CA GLY A 124 11.63 12.04 -17.03
C GLY A 124 10.93 13.34 -17.37
N MET A 125 10.44 14.02 -16.34
CA MET A 125 9.56 15.18 -16.43
C MET A 125 10.02 16.04 -17.59
N LYS A 126 9.34 15.96 -18.74
CA LYS A 126 9.30 17.10 -19.64
C LYS A 126 8.41 18.06 -18.88
N TYR A 127 9.03 18.88 -18.01
CA TYR A 127 8.39 20.06 -17.46
C TYR A 127 7.64 20.67 -18.62
N GLY A 128 6.30 20.68 -18.52
CA GLY A 128 5.47 21.23 -19.58
C GLY A 128 6.05 22.60 -19.90
N LEU A 129 6.43 22.81 -21.16
CA LEU A 129 6.63 24.16 -21.65
C LEU A 129 5.33 24.88 -21.31
N LEU A 130 5.34 25.70 -20.28
CA LEU A 130 4.29 26.65 -19.94
C LEU A 130 4.13 27.53 -21.18
N GLN A 131 3.31 27.09 -22.12
CA GLN A 131 3.04 27.84 -23.32
C GLN A 131 2.08 28.94 -22.91
N HIS A 132 2.52 30.17 -23.13
CA HIS A 132 1.70 31.36 -22.94
C HIS A 132 0.45 31.21 -23.81
N ILE A 133 -0.71 31.07 -23.19
CA ILE A 133 -1.97 31.21 -23.91
C ILE A 133 -2.16 32.68 -24.22
N GLU A 134 -2.41 33.02 -25.49
CA GLU A 134 -2.80 34.38 -25.84
C GLU A 134 -4.15 34.70 -25.17
N GLU A 135 -4.24 35.89 -24.57
CA GLU A 135 -5.45 36.33 -23.92
C GLU A 135 -6.59 36.37 -24.94
N PRO A 136 -7.77 35.78 -24.63
CA PRO A 136 -8.90 35.83 -25.54
C PRO A 136 -9.31 37.27 -25.80
N SER A 137 -9.18 37.73 -27.05
CA SER A 137 -9.52 39.08 -27.53
C SER A 137 -11.03 39.42 -27.46
N ILE A 138 -11.84 38.56 -26.86
CA ILE A 138 -13.29 38.65 -26.82
C ILE A 138 -13.75 39.69 -25.78
N TRP A 139 -12.91 39.96 -24.76
CA TRP A 139 -13.24 40.91 -23.69
C TRP A 139 -12.93 42.37 -24.01
N THR A 140 -12.06 42.65 -24.98
CA THR A 140 -11.76 44.04 -25.40
C THR A 140 -12.90 44.66 -26.19
N GLY A 141 -13.70 43.87 -26.92
CA GLY A 141 -14.86 44.35 -27.67
C GLY A 141 -16.07 44.76 -26.82
N LEU A 142 -16.16 44.31 -25.57
CA LEU A 142 -17.25 44.69 -24.64
C LEU A 142 -17.03 46.07 -24.01
N HIS A 143 -15.79 46.54 -23.94
CA HIS A 143 -15.48 47.87 -23.41
C HIS A 143 -15.84 48.99 -24.39
N ASP A 144 -15.79 48.74 -25.70
CA ASP A 144 -16.17 49.71 -26.73
C ASP A 144 -17.69 49.85 -26.87
N LEU A 145 -18.44 48.74 -26.83
CA LEU A 145 -19.92 48.77 -26.88
C LEU A 145 -20.55 49.51 -25.68
N SER A 146 -19.89 49.49 -24.52
CA SER A 146 -20.32 50.20 -23.31
C SER A 146 -20.11 51.72 -23.40
N GLN A 147 -19.10 52.18 -24.13
CA GLN A 147 -18.86 53.61 -24.35
C GLN A 147 -19.75 54.20 -25.45
N GLU A 148 -20.08 53.41 -26.47
CA GLU A 148 -20.89 53.85 -27.60
C GLU A 148 -22.38 54.00 -27.23
N ALA A 149 -22.90 53.13 -26.36
CA ALA A 149 -24.25 53.24 -25.79
C ALA A 149 -24.45 54.47 -24.87
N LYS A 150 -23.37 54.99 -24.26
CA LYS A 150 -23.43 56.20 -23.42
C LYS A 150 -23.41 57.49 -24.23
N LYS A 151 -22.81 57.50 -25.42
CA LYS A 151 -22.81 58.67 -26.32
C LYS A 151 -24.15 58.89 -27.01
N THR A 152 -24.89 57.83 -27.34
CA THR A 152 -26.20 57.93 -28.02
C THR A 152 -27.33 58.43 -27.11
N SER A 153 -27.15 58.41 -25.78
CA SER A 153 -28.12 58.94 -24.79
C SER A 153 -27.98 60.46 -24.51
N MET A 154 -26.97 61.15 -25.06
CA MET A 154 -26.76 62.59 -24.83
C MET A 154 -27.09 63.47 -26.05
N LEU A 155 -27.68 62.90 -27.11
CA LEU A 155 -28.07 63.61 -28.34
C LEU A 155 -29.55 63.46 -28.71
N ALA A 156 -30.41 63.07 -27.74
CA ALA A 156 -31.87 63.11 -27.87
C ALA A 156 -32.47 64.14 -26.90
#